data_AF-A0A924SPM4-F1
#
_entry.id   AF-A0A924SPM4-F1
#
_cell.length_a   1.000
_cell.length_b   1.000
_cell.length_c   1.000
_cell.angle_alpha   90.00
_cell.angle_beta   90.00
_cell.angle_gamma   90.00
#
_symmetry.space_group_name_H-M   'P 1'
#
loop_
_entity.id
_entity.type
_entity.pdbx_description
1 polymer ?
#
loop_
_entity_poly.entity_id
_entity_poly.type
_entity_poly.pdbx_seq_one_letter_code
_entity_poly.pdbx_strand_id
1 'polypeptide(L)'
;MHAFLVFLQQNPYILLFAVVGLSVWVGRWTIQGYGLGPVASAITIGCAVATWGAANGVEFTLDTFTKSLFYYLFMYGVGLRVGPSFINSLKGDGLKFVFLATLSSLLGLGIVVLGARWLVLPVGAAGGILAGSQTMSAAIGSAEQAITSGVVPIPPGSTAADATAMIALSYGLTYIWGTVGIILICKYLPRWWRVDARQAAQDYEREHGVPNVDDAGLSGYRPFDLRAYRVVHPDTVGQSIAQFRARFPQYQIENVERGKHLLGADPALVLQHGDVVALGGSLVALTDHMGSIGPEVPDARALN
;
A
#
# COMPACT_ATOMS: atom_id res chain seq x y z
N MET A 1 10.10 42.29 2.30
CA MET A 1 10.01 41.03 1.53
C MET A 1 11.36 40.39 1.30
N HIS A 2 12.36 41.09 0.73
CA HIS A 2 13.70 40.55 0.51
C HIS A 2 14.37 39.97 1.79
N ALA A 3 14.30 40.68 2.93
CA ALA A 3 14.84 40.19 4.20
C ALA A 3 14.24 38.85 4.69
N PHE A 4 12.96 38.60 4.39
CA PHE A 4 12.30 37.34 4.72
C PHE A 4 12.81 36.19 3.85
N LEU A 5 13.04 36.45 2.55
CA LEU A 5 13.61 35.46 1.64
C LEU A 5 15.05 35.12 2.02
N VAL A 6 15.85 36.12 2.40
CA VAL A 6 17.22 35.90 2.91
C VAL A 6 17.20 35.09 4.21
N PHE A 7 16.26 35.36 5.12
CA PHE A 7 16.08 34.54 6.33
C PHE A 7 15.78 33.07 6.00
N LEU A 8 14.89 32.82 5.04
CA LEU A 8 14.56 31.46 4.59
C LEU A 8 15.74 30.77 3.90
N GLN A 9 16.55 31.51 3.15
CA GLN A 9 17.77 31.02 2.52
C GLN A 9 18.81 30.59 3.58
N GLN A 10 18.97 31.37 4.64
CA GLN A 10 19.87 31.05 5.76
C GLN A 10 19.36 29.88 6.62
N ASN A 11 18.06 29.58 6.57
CA ASN A 11 17.41 28.53 7.37
C ASN A 11 16.72 27.50 6.47
N PRO A 12 17.48 26.70 5.69
CA PRO A 12 16.92 25.80 4.67
C PRO A 12 15.98 24.73 5.23
N TYR A 13 16.17 24.30 6.48
CA TYR A 13 15.27 23.35 7.14
C TYR A 13 13.90 23.97 7.50
N ILE A 14 13.87 25.25 7.90
CA ILE A 14 12.60 25.96 8.13
C ILE A 14 11.83 26.05 6.81
N LEU A 15 12.53 26.41 5.73
CA LEU A 15 11.97 26.44 4.39
C LEU A 15 11.43 25.06 3.97
N LEU A 16 12.22 24.00 4.16
CA LEU A 16 11.83 22.61 3.86
C LEU A 16 10.53 22.23 4.56
N PHE A 17 10.46 22.38 5.89
CA PHE A 17 9.26 22.00 6.65
C PHE A 17 8.07 22.90 6.36
N ALA A 18 8.29 24.20 6.09
CA ALA A 18 7.23 25.11 5.68
C ALA A 18 6.62 24.70 4.33
N VAL A 19 7.46 24.41 3.33
CA VAL A 19 7.01 23.92 2.02
C VAL A 19 6.26 22.61 2.19
N VAL A 20 6.80 21.63 2.92
CA VAL A 20 6.11 20.34 3.17
C VAL A 20 4.76 20.54 3.86
N GLY A 21 4.71 21.35 4.91
CA GLY A 21 3.47 21.64 5.65
C GLY A 21 2.40 22.29 4.77
N LEU A 22 2.77 23.30 3.99
CA LEU A 22 1.88 23.94 3.02
C LEU A 22 1.41 22.95 1.95
N SER A 23 2.28 22.03 1.53
CA SER A 23 1.97 21.03 0.50
C SER A 23 0.94 20.02 0.94
N VAL A 24 1.03 19.57 2.19
CA VAL A 24 0.00 18.74 2.80
C VAL A 24 -1.29 19.52 2.94
N TRP A 25 -1.23 20.77 3.39
CA TRP A 25 -2.43 21.60 3.56
C TRP A 25 -3.17 21.84 2.24
N VAL A 26 -2.48 22.33 1.20
CA VAL A 26 -3.04 22.54 -0.13
C VAL A 26 -3.43 21.22 -0.80
N GLY A 27 -2.62 20.16 -0.64
CA GLY A 27 -2.89 18.84 -1.23
C GLY A 27 -4.13 18.14 -0.67
N ARG A 28 -4.63 18.56 0.50
CA ARG A 28 -5.90 18.06 1.06
C ARG A 28 -7.13 18.72 0.43
N TRP A 29 -6.98 19.86 -0.22
CA TRP A 29 -8.10 20.53 -0.85
C TRP A 29 -8.47 19.81 -2.14
N THR A 30 -9.77 19.53 -2.29
CA THR A 30 -10.31 18.93 -3.50
C THR A 30 -11.39 19.84 -4.06
N ILE A 31 -11.38 20.04 -5.37
CA ILE A 31 -12.38 20.85 -6.08
C ILE A 31 -13.13 19.91 -7.01
N GLN A 32 -14.44 19.73 -6.78
CA GLN A 32 -15.31 18.88 -7.61
C GLN A 32 -14.79 17.42 -7.79
N GLY A 33 -14.15 16.88 -6.75
CA GLY A 33 -13.55 15.54 -6.77
C GLY A 33 -12.17 15.45 -7.43
N TYR A 34 -11.61 16.57 -7.89
CA TYR A 34 -10.22 16.67 -8.35
C TYR A 34 -9.34 17.16 -7.20
N GLY A 35 -8.41 16.32 -6.75
CA GLY A 35 -7.38 16.67 -5.78
C GLY A 35 -6.00 16.55 -6.40
N LEU A 36 -5.14 17.54 -6.20
CA LEU A 36 -3.73 17.48 -6.59
C LEU A 36 -2.96 16.44 -5.77
N GLY A 37 -3.40 16.22 -4.52
CA GLY A 37 -2.71 15.38 -3.56
C GLY A 37 -1.44 16.05 -3.00
N PRO A 38 -0.89 15.54 -1.88
CA PRO A 38 0.26 16.17 -1.22
C PRO A 38 1.51 16.26 -2.09
N VAL A 39 1.74 15.28 -2.97
CA VAL A 39 2.97 15.19 -3.77
C VAL A 39 2.98 16.21 -4.91
N ALA A 40 1.90 16.34 -5.68
CA ALA A 40 1.81 17.35 -6.74
C ALA A 40 1.82 18.78 -6.15
N SER A 41 1.18 18.96 -4.99
CA SER A 41 1.23 20.22 -4.24
C SER A 41 2.66 20.57 -3.79
N ALA A 42 3.48 19.58 -3.39
CA ALA A 42 4.87 19.82 -3.01
C ALA A 42 5.72 20.39 -4.13
N ILE A 43 5.55 19.86 -5.34
CA ILE A 43 6.23 20.38 -6.52
C ILE A 43 5.73 21.79 -6.85
N THR A 44 4.40 22.00 -6.83
CA THR A 44 3.80 23.28 -7.22
C THR A 44 4.19 24.40 -6.24
N ILE A 45 4.10 24.15 -4.93
CA ILE A 45 4.46 25.12 -3.90
C ILE A 45 5.98 25.34 -3.88
N GLY A 46 6.77 24.27 -3.96
CA GLY A 46 8.23 24.37 -4.05
C GLY A 46 8.67 25.22 -5.25
N CYS A 47 8.08 24.98 -6.42
CA CYS A 47 8.33 25.78 -7.62
C CYS A 47 7.91 27.23 -7.43
N ALA A 48 6.71 27.50 -6.92
CA ALA A 48 6.24 28.87 -6.66
C ALA A 48 7.16 29.63 -5.70
N VAL A 49 7.59 28.99 -4.61
CA VAL A 49 8.52 29.58 -3.63
C VAL A 49 9.91 29.80 -4.26
N ALA A 50 10.42 28.85 -5.04
CA ALA A 50 11.69 28.98 -5.75
C ALA A 50 11.66 30.11 -6.79
N THR A 51 10.60 30.21 -7.60
CA THR A 51 10.42 31.29 -8.58
C THR A 51 10.30 32.64 -7.89
N TRP A 52 9.60 32.71 -6.76
CA TRP A 52 9.49 33.94 -5.97
C TRP A 52 10.84 34.35 -5.37
N GLY A 53 11.63 33.41 -4.87
CA GLY A 53 13.01 33.65 -4.43
C GLY A 53 13.88 34.19 -5.56
N ALA A 54 13.89 33.50 -6.70
CA ALA A 54 14.70 33.86 -7.86
C ALA A 54 14.35 35.25 -8.41
N ALA A 55 13.05 35.61 -8.47
CA ALA A 55 12.60 36.94 -8.87
C ALA A 55 13.10 38.08 -7.95
N ASN A 56 13.51 37.74 -6.72
CA ASN A 56 14.06 38.67 -5.73
C ASN A 56 15.58 38.49 -5.52
N GLY A 57 16.26 37.76 -6.41
CA GLY A 57 17.71 37.53 -6.34
C GLY A 57 18.16 36.56 -5.23
N VAL A 58 17.25 35.73 -4.71
CA VAL A 58 17.54 34.76 -3.65
C VAL A 58 17.39 33.35 -4.21
N GLU A 59 18.48 32.59 -4.19
CA GLU A 59 18.46 31.19 -4.59
C GLU A 59 18.34 30.28 -3.37
N PHE A 60 17.33 29.42 -3.36
CA PHE A 60 17.12 28.43 -2.32
C PHE A 60 17.79 27.12 -2.69
N THR A 61 18.69 26.65 -1.84
CA THR A 61 19.37 25.38 -2.02
C THR A 61 19.20 24.52 -0.76
N LEU A 62 19.17 23.20 -0.97
CA LEU A 62 19.22 22.21 0.09
C LEU A 62 20.51 21.41 -0.12
N ASP A 63 21.22 21.14 0.97
CA ASP A 63 22.50 20.44 0.90
C ASP A 63 22.32 18.98 0.42
N THR A 64 23.36 18.46 -0.23
CA THR A 64 23.34 17.13 -0.86
C THR A 64 23.17 16.00 0.16
N PHE A 65 23.66 16.17 1.39
CA PHE A 65 23.53 15.16 2.44
C PHE A 65 22.07 15.01 2.85
N THR A 66 21.40 16.11 3.14
CA THR A 66 19.97 16.14 3.48
C THR A 66 19.12 15.56 2.36
N LYS A 67 19.35 15.97 1.10
CA LYS A 67 18.65 15.38 -0.07
C LYS A 67 18.81 13.86 -0.12
N SER A 68 20.05 13.37 0.02
CA SER A 68 20.37 11.94 0.00
C SER A 68 19.72 11.19 1.15
N LEU A 69 19.72 11.76 2.37
CA LEU A 69 19.11 11.16 3.54
C LEU A 69 17.61 10.93 3.36
N PHE A 70 16.87 11.96 2.89
CA PHE A 70 15.43 11.83 2.61
C PHE A 70 15.15 10.84 1.48
N TYR A 71 15.99 10.83 0.44
CA TYR A 71 15.87 9.87 -0.65
C TYR A 71 16.08 8.42 -0.18
N TYR A 72 17.09 8.17 0.65
CA TYR A 72 17.33 6.84 1.21
C TYR A 72 16.22 6.39 2.14
N LEU A 73 15.69 7.28 2.98
CA LEU A 73 14.55 6.97 3.85
C LEU A 73 13.31 6.60 3.02
N PHE A 74 13.07 7.32 1.92
CA PHE A 74 12.00 7.00 0.97
C PHE A 74 12.20 5.61 0.34
N MET A 75 13.38 5.33 -0.22
CA MET A 75 13.69 4.03 -0.84
C MET A 75 13.61 2.87 0.14
N TYR A 76 14.06 3.07 1.38
CA TYR A 76 13.93 2.10 2.47
C TYR A 76 12.46 1.76 2.77
N GLY A 77 11.62 2.78 2.94
CA GLY A 77 10.19 2.58 3.18
C GLY A 77 9.46 1.88 2.03
N VAL A 78 9.80 2.23 0.79
CA VAL A 78 9.29 1.53 -0.41
C VAL A 78 9.71 0.06 -0.38
N GLY A 79 10.98 -0.23 -0.10
CA GLY A 79 11.50 -1.61 -0.03
C GLY A 79 10.74 -2.47 0.99
N LEU A 80 10.54 -1.94 2.21
CA LEU A 80 9.82 -2.66 3.27
C LEU A 80 8.34 -2.93 2.91
N ARG A 81 7.65 -1.95 2.32
CA ARG A 81 6.23 -2.08 1.96
C ARG A 81 6.01 -3.01 0.78
N VAL A 82 6.89 -2.96 -0.22
CA VAL A 82 6.75 -3.70 -1.47
C VAL A 82 7.16 -5.17 -1.30
N GLY A 83 8.11 -5.50 -0.42
CA GLY A 83 8.65 -6.87 -0.27
C GLY A 83 7.59 -7.98 -0.12
N PRO A 84 6.74 -7.96 0.93
CA PRO A 84 5.71 -8.98 1.12
C PRO A 84 4.65 -8.99 0.00
N SER A 85 4.24 -7.79 -0.46
CA SER A 85 3.24 -7.62 -1.52
C SER A 85 3.74 -8.16 -2.86
N PHE A 86 5.02 -7.98 -3.19
CA PHE A 86 5.65 -8.47 -4.41
C PHE A 86 5.63 -9.99 -4.49
N ILE A 87 5.99 -10.67 -3.39
CA ILE A 87 5.97 -12.15 -3.33
C ILE A 87 4.53 -12.68 -3.45
N ASN A 88 3.57 -12.02 -2.80
CA ASN A 88 2.16 -12.40 -2.91
C ASN A 88 1.61 -12.15 -4.32
N SER A 89 1.97 -11.05 -4.96
CA SER A 89 1.58 -10.73 -6.34
C SER A 89 2.15 -11.70 -7.36
N LEU A 90 3.28 -12.36 -7.09
CA LEU A 90 3.84 -13.40 -7.97
C LEU A 90 3.05 -14.72 -7.93
N LYS A 91 2.20 -14.93 -6.93
CA LYS A 91 1.31 -16.11 -6.87
C LYS A 91 0.06 -15.85 -7.70
N GLY A 92 -0.37 -16.84 -8.50
CA GLY A 92 -1.54 -16.70 -9.38
C GLY A 92 -1.24 -15.92 -10.66
N ASP A 93 -1.98 -14.83 -10.91
CA ASP A 93 -1.90 -14.02 -12.13
C ASP A 93 -0.64 -13.11 -12.21
N GLY A 94 0.32 -13.29 -11.32
CA GLY A 94 1.53 -12.48 -11.21
C GLY A 94 2.34 -12.35 -12.50
N LEU A 95 2.39 -13.40 -13.33
CA LEU A 95 3.12 -13.36 -14.59
C LEU A 95 2.49 -12.37 -15.59
N LYS A 96 1.16 -12.23 -15.59
CA LYS A 96 0.45 -11.23 -16.42
C LYS A 96 0.82 -9.82 -15.96
N PHE A 97 0.85 -9.58 -14.64
CA PHE A 97 1.23 -8.29 -14.09
C PHE A 97 2.70 -7.95 -14.35
N VAL A 98 3.62 -8.92 -14.28
CA VAL A 98 5.02 -8.73 -14.64
C VAL A 98 5.13 -8.33 -16.11
N PHE A 99 4.46 -9.04 -17.02
CA PHE A 99 4.47 -8.71 -18.44
C PHE A 99 3.95 -7.29 -18.70
N LEU A 100 2.80 -6.93 -18.11
CA LEU A 100 2.23 -5.58 -18.25
C LEU A 100 3.15 -4.51 -17.68
N ALA A 101 3.76 -4.74 -16.52
CA ALA A 101 4.70 -3.82 -15.90
C ALA A 101 5.95 -3.60 -16.78
N THR A 102 6.53 -4.69 -17.30
CA THR A 102 7.69 -4.61 -18.20
C THR A 102 7.33 -3.89 -19.50
N LEU A 103 6.22 -4.26 -20.13
CA LEU A 103 5.77 -3.64 -21.38
C LEU A 103 5.51 -2.14 -21.19
N SER A 104 4.77 -1.76 -20.17
CA SER A 104 4.48 -0.35 -19.84
C SER A 104 5.76 0.43 -19.57
N SER A 105 6.71 -0.15 -18.83
CA SER A 105 7.99 0.50 -18.52
C SER A 105 8.84 0.71 -19.78
N LEU A 106 8.93 -0.29 -20.65
CA LEU A 106 9.68 -0.21 -21.90
C LEU A 106 9.05 0.78 -22.88
N LEU A 107 7.71 0.79 -23.00
CA LEU A 107 7.00 1.77 -23.83
C LEU A 107 7.22 3.19 -23.31
N GLY A 108 7.05 3.38 -22.00
CA GLY A 108 7.30 4.67 -21.35
C GLY A 108 8.73 5.18 -21.58
N LEU A 109 9.72 4.33 -21.33
CA LEU A 109 11.12 4.63 -21.57
C LEU A 109 11.38 4.96 -23.05
N GLY A 110 10.86 4.13 -23.95
CA GLY A 110 11.01 4.30 -25.40
C GLY A 110 10.45 5.64 -25.88
N ILE A 111 9.21 5.97 -25.48
CA ILE A 111 8.56 7.24 -25.84
C ILE A 111 9.40 8.43 -25.36
N VAL A 112 9.87 8.40 -24.11
CA VAL A 112 10.62 9.53 -23.54
C VAL A 112 12.00 9.67 -24.17
N VAL A 113 12.75 8.58 -24.33
CA VAL A 113 14.11 8.63 -24.89
C VAL A 113 14.08 9.01 -26.37
N LEU A 114 13.18 8.40 -27.15
CA LEU A 114 13.03 8.72 -28.57
C LEU A 114 12.49 10.15 -28.75
N GLY A 115 11.49 10.54 -27.97
CA GLY A 115 10.92 11.89 -28.00
C GLY A 115 11.95 12.96 -27.62
N ALA A 116 12.73 12.74 -26.57
CA ALA A 116 13.78 13.68 -26.15
C ALA A 116 14.88 13.83 -27.20
N ARG A 117 15.24 12.74 -27.89
CA ARG A 117 16.19 12.80 -29.02
C ARG A 117 15.60 13.51 -30.23
N TRP A 118 14.35 13.22 -30.57
CA TRP A 118 13.68 13.82 -31.73
C TRP A 118 13.46 15.33 -31.57
N LEU A 119 13.13 15.77 -30.35
CA LEU A 119 12.94 17.18 -30.00
C LEU A 119 14.24 17.89 -29.62
N VAL A 120 15.39 17.20 -29.65
CA VAL A 120 16.72 17.73 -29.29
C VAL A 120 16.71 18.41 -27.92
N LEU A 121 16.17 17.72 -26.91
CA LEU A 121 16.06 18.26 -25.56
C LEU A 121 17.42 18.30 -24.84
N PRO A 122 17.62 19.25 -23.90
CA PRO A 122 18.86 19.34 -23.14
C PRO A 122 19.16 18.08 -22.31
N VAL A 123 20.43 17.87 -22.00
CA VAL A 123 20.86 16.75 -21.14
C VAL A 123 20.20 16.84 -19.77
N GLY A 124 19.75 15.70 -19.25
CA GLY A 124 18.96 15.60 -18.02
C GLY A 124 17.45 15.67 -18.25
N ALA A 125 16.97 16.30 -19.34
CA ALA A 125 15.53 16.44 -19.58
C ALA A 125 14.82 15.09 -19.69
N ALA A 126 15.39 14.12 -20.41
CA ALA A 126 14.79 12.78 -20.56
C ALA A 126 14.59 12.08 -19.21
N GLY A 127 15.55 12.19 -18.28
CA GLY A 127 15.42 11.61 -16.94
C GLY A 127 14.29 12.24 -16.13
N GLY A 128 14.19 13.58 -16.18
CA GLY A 128 13.10 14.30 -15.52
C GLY A 128 11.74 14.03 -16.15
N ILE A 129 11.63 14.01 -17.48
CA ILE A 129 10.39 13.68 -18.20
C ILE A 129 9.93 12.26 -17.87
N LEU A 130 10.84 11.29 -17.84
CA LEU A 130 10.52 9.92 -17.48
C LEU A 130 9.96 9.84 -16.06
N ALA A 131 10.66 10.46 -15.11
CA ALA A 131 10.24 10.49 -13.71
C ALA A 131 8.89 11.19 -13.51
N GLY A 132 8.66 12.32 -14.16
CA GLY A 132 7.45 13.12 -13.96
C GLY A 132 6.25 12.52 -14.69
N SER A 133 6.38 12.19 -15.98
CA SER A 133 5.28 11.62 -16.77
C SER A 133 4.78 10.28 -16.22
N GLN A 134 5.68 9.46 -15.67
CA GLN A 134 5.33 8.18 -15.05
C GLN A 134 5.03 8.29 -13.56
N THR A 135 5.05 9.50 -12.98
CA THR A 135 4.90 9.73 -11.54
C THR A 135 5.85 8.87 -10.69
N MET A 136 7.02 8.54 -11.25
CA MET A 136 8.02 7.64 -10.68
C MET A 136 9.23 8.45 -10.22
N SER A 137 9.09 9.11 -9.06
CA SER A 137 10.14 9.98 -8.50
C SER A 137 11.46 9.25 -8.24
N ALA A 138 11.44 7.93 -8.04
CA ALA A 138 12.65 7.11 -7.91
C ALA A 138 13.58 7.18 -9.13
N ALA A 139 13.04 7.46 -10.33
CA ALA A 139 13.84 7.58 -11.54
C ALA A 139 14.75 8.83 -11.55
N ILE A 140 14.45 9.85 -10.73
CA ILE A 140 15.31 11.04 -10.57
C ILE A 140 16.69 10.62 -10.05
N GLY A 141 16.73 9.81 -8.99
CA GLY A 141 18.00 9.38 -8.40
C GLY A 141 18.86 8.58 -9.37
N SER A 142 18.25 7.70 -10.18
CA SER A 142 18.96 6.98 -11.24
C SER A 142 19.48 7.91 -12.33
N ALA A 143 18.70 8.92 -12.74
CA ALA A 143 19.12 9.89 -13.75
C ALA A 143 20.25 10.81 -13.24
N GLU A 144 20.16 11.28 -12.00
CA GLU A 144 21.23 12.06 -11.34
C GLU A 144 22.50 11.23 -11.21
N GLN A 145 22.38 9.97 -10.77
CA GLN A 145 23.53 9.07 -10.65
C GLN A 145 24.21 8.83 -12.00
N ALA A 146 23.46 8.71 -13.09
CA ALA A 146 24.03 8.54 -14.43
C ALA A 146 24.83 9.78 -14.89
N ILE A 147 24.46 10.98 -14.44
CA ILE A 147 25.22 12.22 -14.67
C ILE A 147 26.46 12.26 -13.79
N THR A 148 26.31 12.07 -12.47
CA THR A 148 27.41 12.22 -11.51
C THR A 148 28.48 11.14 -11.65
N SER A 149 28.12 9.95 -12.12
CA SER A 149 29.06 8.86 -12.44
C SER A 149 29.76 9.00 -13.79
N GLY A 150 29.41 10.00 -14.60
CA GLY A 150 30.01 10.23 -15.92
C GLY A 150 29.56 9.27 -17.01
N VAL A 151 28.48 8.50 -16.80
CA VAL A 151 27.89 7.61 -17.82
C VAL A 151 27.28 8.41 -18.96
N VAL A 152 26.71 9.58 -18.67
CA VAL A 152 26.14 10.49 -19.67
C VAL A 152 27.16 11.58 -20.02
N PRO A 153 27.56 11.71 -21.31
CA PRO A 153 28.49 12.76 -21.72
C PRO A 153 27.80 14.13 -21.62
N ILE A 154 28.49 15.06 -20.95
CA ILE A 154 28.02 16.43 -20.77
C ILE A 154 28.54 17.28 -21.95
N PRO A 155 27.65 17.95 -22.72
CA PRO A 155 28.04 18.80 -23.83
C PRO A 155 29.01 19.93 -23.42
N PRO A 156 29.93 20.34 -24.31
CA PRO A 156 30.82 21.47 -24.06
C PRO A 156 30.01 22.73 -23.70
N GLY A 157 30.35 23.39 -22.59
CA GLY A 157 29.65 24.58 -22.11
C GLY A 157 28.47 24.30 -21.16
N SER A 158 28.21 23.03 -20.81
CA SER A 158 27.27 22.66 -19.74
C SER A 158 27.99 21.94 -18.61
N THR A 159 27.45 22.04 -17.40
CA THR A 159 27.98 21.40 -16.20
C THR A 159 27.07 20.26 -15.73
N ALA A 160 27.59 19.40 -14.85
CA ALA A 160 26.77 18.36 -14.21
C ALA A 160 25.61 18.98 -13.40
N ALA A 161 25.84 20.16 -12.81
CA ALA A 161 24.81 20.91 -12.09
C ALA A 161 23.68 21.39 -13.01
N ASP A 162 24.00 21.82 -14.24
CA ASP A 162 22.98 22.22 -15.22
C ASP A 162 22.12 21.03 -15.64
N ALA A 163 22.74 19.87 -15.84
CA ALA A 163 22.03 18.65 -16.20
C ALA A 163 21.14 18.12 -15.06
N THR A 164 21.59 18.18 -13.80
CA THR A 164 20.74 17.80 -12.65
C THR A 164 19.62 18.81 -12.40
N ALA A 165 19.89 20.11 -12.59
CA ALA A 165 18.85 21.15 -12.57
C ALA A 165 17.79 20.88 -13.66
N MET A 166 18.22 20.44 -14.85
CA MET A 166 17.30 20.10 -15.94
C MET A 166 16.44 18.86 -15.64
N ILE A 167 16.97 17.85 -14.93
CA ILE A 167 16.17 16.72 -14.41
C ILE A 167 15.07 17.26 -13.50
N ALA A 168 15.42 18.08 -12.51
CA ALA A 168 14.46 18.62 -11.54
C ALA A 168 13.38 19.49 -12.22
N LEU A 169 13.79 20.35 -13.16
CA LEU A 169 12.87 21.19 -13.93
C LEU A 169 11.89 20.36 -14.76
N SER A 170 12.41 19.41 -15.53
CA SER A 170 11.60 18.57 -16.41
C SER A 170 10.67 17.65 -15.63
N TYR A 171 11.11 17.13 -14.48
CA TYR A 171 10.27 16.41 -13.53
C TYR A 171 9.12 17.28 -13.03
N GLY A 172 9.40 18.49 -12.55
CA GLY A 172 8.36 19.36 -12.00
C GLY A 172 7.27 19.69 -13.02
N LEU A 173 7.66 19.98 -14.27
CA LEU A 173 6.74 20.25 -15.38
C LEU A 173 5.89 19.02 -15.74
N THR A 174 6.52 17.86 -15.91
CA THR A 174 5.83 16.67 -16.41
C THR A 174 5.05 15.92 -15.34
N TYR A 175 5.40 16.08 -14.06
CA TYR A 175 4.67 15.44 -12.95
C TYR A 175 3.23 15.95 -12.83
N ILE A 176 3.01 17.25 -13.04
CA ILE A 176 1.66 17.84 -13.04
C ILE A 176 0.82 17.18 -14.13
N TRP A 177 1.36 17.08 -15.35
CA TRP A 177 0.67 16.44 -16.48
C TRP A 177 0.51 14.93 -16.31
N GLY A 178 1.47 14.24 -15.72
CA GLY A 178 1.36 12.81 -15.37
C GLY A 178 0.22 12.57 -14.39
N THR A 179 0.16 13.37 -13.32
CA THR A 179 -0.88 13.29 -12.28
C THR A 179 -2.27 13.65 -12.84
N VAL A 180 -2.39 14.78 -13.52
CA VAL A 180 -3.67 15.19 -14.12
C VAL A 180 -4.09 14.20 -15.21
N GLY A 181 -3.17 13.75 -16.04
CA GLY A 181 -3.41 12.80 -17.12
C GLY A 181 -3.97 11.48 -16.61
N ILE A 182 -3.33 10.87 -15.60
CA ILE A 182 -3.82 9.60 -15.04
C ILE A 182 -5.19 9.77 -14.37
N ILE A 183 -5.43 10.88 -13.67
CA ILE A 183 -6.74 11.17 -13.07
C ILE A 183 -7.84 11.25 -14.14
N LEU A 184 -7.58 11.99 -15.23
CA LEU A 184 -8.54 12.14 -16.31
C LEU A 184 -8.78 10.80 -17.04
N ILE A 185 -7.72 10.04 -17.32
CA ILE A 185 -7.83 8.72 -17.94
C ILE A 185 -8.63 7.79 -17.03
N CYS A 186 -8.26 7.60 -15.76
CA CYS A 186 -8.99 6.72 -14.86
C CYS A 186 -10.46 7.12 -14.68
N LYS A 187 -10.77 8.43 -14.71
CA LYS A 187 -12.14 8.93 -14.58
C LYS A 187 -12.98 8.71 -15.85
N TYR A 188 -12.41 8.92 -17.03
CA TYR A 188 -13.16 8.92 -18.29
C TYR A 188 -13.02 7.64 -19.12
N LEU A 189 -11.96 6.86 -18.93
CA LEU A 189 -11.71 5.61 -19.65
C LEU A 189 -12.87 4.61 -19.51
N PRO A 190 -13.47 4.38 -18.33
CA PRO A 190 -14.64 3.49 -18.22
C PRO A 190 -15.81 3.98 -19.09
N ARG A 191 -16.03 5.30 -19.10
CA ARG A 191 -17.08 5.92 -19.92
C ARG A 191 -16.81 5.78 -21.42
N TRP A 192 -15.55 5.91 -21.86
CA TRP A 192 -15.17 5.71 -23.26
C TRP A 192 -15.39 4.27 -23.72
N TRP A 193 -15.16 3.30 -22.85
CA TRP A 193 -15.41 1.88 -23.12
C TRP A 193 -16.84 1.42 -22.76
N ARG A 194 -17.70 2.34 -22.34
CA ARG A 194 -19.09 2.07 -21.92
C ARG A 194 -19.18 1.00 -20.81
N VAL A 195 -18.19 0.96 -19.94
CA VAL A 195 -18.14 0.11 -18.76
C VAL A 195 -18.58 0.93 -17.54
N ASP A 196 -19.53 0.38 -16.78
CA ASP A 196 -19.83 0.91 -15.45
C ASP A 196 -18.74 0.49 -14.48
N ALA A 197 -17.81 1.40 -14.17
CA ALA A 197 -16.69 1.14 -13.27
C ALA A 197 -17.15 0.71 -11.87
N ARG A 198 -18.31 1.20 -11.39
CA ARG A 198 -18.82 0.86 -10.07
C ARG A 198 -19.35 -0.57 -10.06
N GLN A 199 -20.08 -0.95 -11.11
CA GLN A 199 -20.56 -2.31 -11.25
C GLN A 199 -19.39 -3.30 -11.42
N ALA A 200 -18.42 -2.98 -12.29
CA ALA A 200 -17.25 -3.83 -12.50
C ALA A 200 -16.42 -4.02 -11.22
N ALA A 201 -16.29 -2.98 -10.39
CA ALA A 201 -15.63 -3.08 -9.09
C ALA A 201 -16.41 -3.99 -8.11
N GLN A 202 -17.73 -3.86 -8.06
CA GLN A 202 -18.59 -4.71 -7.21
C GLN A 202 -18.55 -6.19 -7.64
N ASP A 203 -18.57 -6.46 -8.94
CA ASP A 203 -18.48 -7.82 -9.47
C ASP A 203 -17.10 -8.43 -9.17
N TYR A 204 -16.02 -7.65 -9.32
CA TYR A 204 -14.68 -8.09 -8.94
C TYR A 204 -14.55 -8.35 -7.43
N GLU A 205 -15.12 -7.49 -6.58
CA GLU A 205 -15.16 -7.70 -5.13
C GLU A 205 -15.98 -8.95 -4.73
N ARG A 206 -17.06 -9.26 -5.44
CA ARG A 206 -17.83 -10.49 -5.20
C ARG A 206 -17.05 -11.75 -5.56
N GLU A 207 -16.29 -11.71 -6.65
CA GLU A 207 -15.53 -12.86 -7.13
C GLU A 207 -14.19 -13.06 -6.41
N HIS A 208 -13.52 -11.97 -6.03
CA HIS A 208 -12.12 -11.97 -5.55
C HIS A 208 -11.90 -11.23 -4.23
N GLY A 209 -12.91 -10.51 -3.72
CA GLY A 209 -12.80 -9.76 -2.48
C GLY A 209 -12.76 -10.68 -1.26
N VAL A 210 -11.88 -10.35 -0.31
CA VAL A 210 -11.99 -10.88 1.05
C VAL A 210 -13.10 -10.08 1.74
N PRO A 211 -14.18 -10.73 2.25
CA PRO A 211 -15.23 -10.01 2.94
C PRO A 211 -14.64 -9.13 4.05
N ASN A 212 -14.85 -7.83 3.95
CA ASN A 212 -14.37 -6.88 4.94
C ASN A 212 -15.17 -7.09 6.24
N VAL A 213 -14.60 -7.82 7.20
CA VAL A 213 -15.24 -8.14 8.48
C VAL A 213 -15.30 -6.94 9.43
N ASP A 214 -14.59 -5.85 9.12
CA ASP A 214 -14.51 -4.66 9.98
C ASP A 214 -15.66 -3.65 9.73
N ASP A 215 -16.22 -3.61 8.52
CA ASP A 215 -17.30 -2.68 8.12
C ASP A 215 -18.67 -3.38 7.94
N ALA A 216 -18.73 -4.69 8.14
CA ALA A 216 -19.99 -5.43 8.19
C ALA A 216 -20.65 -5.14 9.54
N GLY A 217 -21.53 -4.13 9.60
CA GLY A 217 -22.38 -3.89 10.76
C GLY A 217 -22.96 -5.21 11.28
N LEU A 218 -22.80 -5.46 12.59
CA LEU A 218 -23.17 -6.67 13.34
C LEU A 218 -23.94 -7.72 12.53
N SER A 219 -23.25 -8.47 11.66
CA SER A 219 -23.81 -9.69 11.10
C SER A 219 -23.79 -10.72 12.21
N GLY A 220 -24.97 -11.08 12.73
CA GLY A 220 -25.11 -12.19 13.68
C GLY A 220 -24.79 -13.54 13.05
N TYR A 221 -24.68 -13.62 11.72
CA TYR A 221 -24.34 -14.84 11.01
C TYR A 221 -22.82 -14.99 10.88
N ARG A 222 -22.26 -15.98 11.59
CA ARG A 222 -20.86 -16.40 11.49
C ARG A 222 -20.82 -17.81 10.89
N PRO A 223 -20.20 -18.04 9.71
CA PRO A 223 -20.22 -19.35 9.06
C PRO A 223 -19.48 -20.44 9.87
N PHE A 224 -18.48 -20.04 10.66
CA PHE A 224 -17.78 -20.87 11.64
C PHE A 224 -17.80 -20.19 13.00
N ASP A 225 -17.90 -20.98 14.06
CA ASP A 225 -17.96 -20.48 15.42
C ASP A 225 -17.23 -21.44 16.37
N LEU A 226 -16.81 -20.92 17.53
CA LEU A 226 -16.17 -21.70 18.59
C LEU A 226 -17.02 -21.53 19.86
N ARG A 227 -17.55 -22.64 20.38
CA ARG A 227 -18.48 -22.63 21.52
C ARG A 227 -18.04 -23.62 22.59
N ALA A 228 -18.29 -23.28 23.85
CA ALA A 228 -17.93 -24.13 24.97
C ALA A 228 -19.11 -24.99 25.40
N TYR A 229 -18.90 -26.31 25.50
CA TYR A 229 -19.91 -27.28 25.93
C TYR A 229 -19.44 -28.03 27.17
N ARG A 230 -20.33 -28.21 28.14
CA ARG A 230 -20.05 -29.07 29.29
C ARG A 230 -20.33 -30.52 28.93
N VAL A 231 -19.34 -31.40 29.09
CA VAL A 231 -19.45 -32.83 28.80
C VAL A 231 -20.33 -33.49 29.87
N VAL A 232 -21.55 -33.83 29.50
CA VAL A 232 -22.49 -34.56 30.38
C VAL A 232 -23.13 -35.75 29.68
N HIS A 233 -23.13 -35.78 28.34
CA HIS A 233 -23.81 -36.82 27.59
C HIS A 233 -23.09 -38.18 27.75
N PRO A 234 -23.80 -39.27 28.11
CA PRO A 234 -23.18 -40.57 28.37
C PRO A 234 -22.37 -41.12 27.20
N ASP A 235 -22.82 -40.87 25.97
CA ASP A 235 -22.10 -41.30 24.76
C ASP A 235 -20.76 -40.58 24.54
N THR A 236 -20.53 -39.43 25.18
CA THR A 236 -19.36 -38.57 24.96
C THR A 236 -18.39 -38.67 26.13
N VAL A 237 -18.91 -38.94 27.33
CA VAL A 237 -18.11 -39.24 28.52
C VAL A 237 -17.33 -40.53 28.31
N GLY A 238 -16.02 -40.50 28.56
CA GLY A 238 -15.13 -41.66 28.44
C GLY A 238 -14.56 -41.89 27.04
N GLN A 239 -14.94 -41.08 26.04
CA GLN A 239 -14.31 -41.11 24.72
C GLN A 239 -13.03 -40.27 24.69
N SER A 240 -12.04 -40.72 23.92
CA SER A 240 -10.89 -39.87 23.59
C SER A 240 -11.24 -38.83 22.54
N ILE A 241 -10.49 -37.73 22.49
CA ILE A 241 -10.64 -36.70 21.44
C ILE A 241 -10.50 -37.33 20.04
N ALA A 242 -9.61 -38.30 19.84
CA ALA A 242 -9.49 -39.02 18.58
C ALA A 242 -10.76 -39.79 18.20
N GLN A 243 -11.37 -40.50 19.16
CA GLN A 243 -12.62 -41.23 18.95
C GLN A 243 -13.79 -40.29 18.66
N PHE A 244 -13.85 -39.18 19.37
CA PHE A 244 -14.85 -38.13 19.14
C PHE A 244 -14.75 -37.55 17.73
N ARG A 245 -13.55 -37.17 17.29
CA ARG A 245 -13.31 -36.64 15.93
C ARG A 245 -13.60 -37.67 14.83
N ALA A 246 -13.38 -38.95 15.08
CA ALA A 246 -13.74 -40.01 14.13
C ALA A 246 -15.27 -40.15 13.97
N ARG A 247 -16.03 -39.95 15.05
CA ARG A 247 -17.50 -39.99 15.05
C ARG A 247 -18.13 -38.70 14.51
N PHE A 248 -17.51 -37.55 14.80
CA PHE A 248 -17.97 -36.23 14.38
C PHE A 248 -16.86 -35.48 13.63
N PRO A 249 -16.56 -35.85 12.37
CA PRO A 249 -15.48 -35.24 11.59
C PRO A 249 -15.71 -33.74 11.29
N GLN A 250 -16.96 -33.27 11.42
CA GLN A 250 -17.35 -31.88 11.25
C GLN A 250 -16.92 -30.96 12.41
N TYR A 251 -16.45 -31.52 13.53
CA TYR A 251 -16.05 -30.75 14.70
C TYR A 251 -14.55 -30.81 14.96
N GLN A 252 -14.03 -29.71 15.49
CA GLN A 252 -12.71 -29.64 16.08
C GLN A 252 -12.83 -29.32 17.57
N ILE A 253 -12.03 -30.00 18.38
CA ILE A 253 -11.83 -29.64 19.78
C ILE A 253 -10.56 -28.82 19.82
N GLU A 254 -10.67 -27.56 20.25
CA GLU A 254 -9.53 -26.64 20.41
C GLU A 254 -8.91 -26.78 21.80
N ASN A 255 -9.75 -26.94 22.83
CA ASN A 255 -9.30 -27.00 24.22
C ASN A 255 -10.29 -27.77 25.11
N VAL A 256 -9.77 -28.32 26.21
CA VAL A 256 -10.56 -28.97 27.25
C VAL A 256 -10.14 -28.41 28.61
N GLU A 257 -11.09 -27.85 29.35
CA GLU A 257 -10.91 -27.43 30.73
C GLU A 257 -11.45 -28.49 31.70
N ARG A 258 -10.61 -28.85 32.68
CA ARG A 258 -10.98 -29.71 33.81
C ARG A 258 -10.55 -29.08 35.12
N GLY A 259 -11.52 -28.78 35.99
CA GLY A 259 -11.24 -28.32 37.36
C GLY A 259 -10.32 -27.09 37.43
N LYS A 260 -10.41 -26.15 36.46
CA LYS A 260 -9.59 -24.93 36.27
C LYS A 260 -8.25 -25.09 35.54
N HIS A 261 -7.91 -26.27 35.03
CA HIS A 261 -6.74 -26.47 34.18
C HIS A 261 -7.13 -26.67 32.73
N LEU A 262 -6.43 -26.00 31.83
CA LEU A 262 -6.52 -26.22 30.39
C LEU A 262 -5.61 -27.40 30.01
N LEU A 263 -6.22 -28.43 29.46
CA LEU A 263 -5.55 -29.67 29.08
C LEU A 263 -5.19 -29.70 27.58
N GLY A 264 -5.62 -28.69 26.81
CA GLY A 264 -5.45 -28.65 25.36
C GLY A 264 -6.36 -29.65 24.64
N ALA A 265 -5.94 -30.06 23.45
CA ALA A 265 -6.70 -30.98 22.58
C ALA A 265 -5.85 -32.17 22.09
N ASP A 266 -5.10 -32.80 23.00
CA ASP A 266 -4.33 -34.01 22.68
C ASP A 266 -5.28 -35.14 22.23
N PRO A 267 -5.05 -35.80 21.07
CA PRO A 267 -5.91 -36.88 20.58
C PRO A 267 -6.13 -38.04 21.57
N ALA A 268 -5.18 -38.29 22.47
CA ALA A 268 -5.26 -39.34 23.49
C ALA A 268 -6.04 -38.91 24.75
N LEU A 269 -6.34 -37.61 24.90
CA LEU A 269 -7.06 -37.10 26.06
C LEU A 269 -8.49 -37.66 26.10
N VAL A 270 -8.87 -38.25 27.23
CA VAL A 270 -10.22 -38.79 27.48
C VAL A 270 -11.09 -37.75 28.15
N LEU A 271 -12.24 -37.48 27.53
CA LEU A 271 -13.26 -36.57 28.03
C LEU A 271 -13.94 -37.17 29.26
N GLN A 272 -14.05 -36.39 30.34
CA GLN A 272 -14.68 -36.80 31.58
C GLN A 272 -15.95 -36.00 31.83
N HIS A 273 -16.85 -36.59 32.63
CA HIS A 273 -18.07 -35.92 33.02
C HIS A 273 -17.74 -34.62 33.78
N GLY A 274 -18.29 -33.50 33.32
CA GLY A 274 -18.10 -32.18 33.90
C GLY A 274 -17.01 -31.33 33.24
N ASP A 275 -16.20 -31.90 32.34
CA ASP A 275 -15.24 -31.14 31.54
C ASP A 275 -15.95 -30.09 30.69
N VAL A 276 -15.24 -29.01 30.36
CA VAL A 276 -15.72 -27.99 29.42
C VAL A 276 -14.85 -28.04 28.17
N VAL A 277 -15.47 -28.27 27.02
CA VAL A 277 -14.77 -28.46 25.74
C VAL A 277 -15.08 -27.28 24.83
N ALA A 278 -14.04 -26.64 24.31
CA ALA A 278 -14.17 -25.66 23.24
C ALA A 278 -14.28 -26.40 21.90
N LEU A 279 -15.48 -26.39 21.34
CA LEU A 279 -15.87 -27.09 20.13
C LEU A 279 -16.03 -26.10 18.98
N GLY A 280 -15.18 -26.22 17.97
CA GLY A 280 -15.23 -25.46 16.73
C GLY A 280 -15.94 -26.24 15.63
N GLY A 281 -16.71 -25.55 14.81
CA GLY A 281 -17.42 -26.15 13.68
C GLY A 281 -18.11 -25.12 12.80
N SER A 282 -18.70 -25.56 11.69
CA SER A 282 -19.61 -24.69 10.93
C SER A 282 -20.86 -24.42 11.76
N LEU A 283 -21.48 -23.25 11.59
CA LEU A 283 -22.70 -22.90 12.33
C LEU A 283 -23.81 -23.94 12.13
N VAL A 284 -23.97 -24.44 10.89
CA VAL A 284 -24.93 -25.50 10.55
C VAL A 284 -24.65 -26.78 11.35
N ALA A 285 -23.39 -27.22 11.40
CA ALA A 285 -23.01 -28.40 12.16
C ALA A 285 -23.28 -28.20 13.66
N LEU A 286 -22.95 -27.03 14.22
CA LEU A 286 -23.16 -26.72 15.63
C LEU A 286 -24.66 -26.67 15.99
N THR A 287 -25.52 -26.24 15.07
CA THR A 287 -26.98 -26.23 15.29
C THR A 287 -27.64 -27.60 15.09
N ASP A 288 -27.18 -28.40 14.12
CA ASP A 288 -27.82 -29.66 13.75
C ASP A 288 -27.60 -30.78 14.79
N HIS A 289 -26.54 -30.71 15.58
CA HIS A 289 -26.26 -31.69 16.65
C HIS A 289 -26.17 -31.07 18.04
N MET A 290 -26.97 -30.02 18.30
CA MET A 290 -27.14 -29.47 19.64
C MET A 290 -27.50 -30.59 20.65
N GLY A 291 -26.77 -30.64 21.75
CA GLY A 291 -26.99 -31.62 22.83
C GLY A 291 -26.21 -32.94 22.71
N SER A 292 -25.42 -33.14 21.65
CA SER A 292 -24.56 -34.34 21.50
C SER A 292 -23.45 -34.46 22.55
N ILE A 293 -22.98 -33.33 23.10
CA ILE A 293 -21.98 -33.30 24.19
C ILE A 293 -22.65 -32.97 25.53
N GLY A 294 -23.53 -31.98 25.51
CA GLY A 294 -24.15 -31.41 26.71
C GLY A 294 -24.56 -29.95 26.51
N PRO A 295 -24.91 -29.25 27.59
CA PRO A 295 -25.31 -27.85 27.50
C PRO A 295 -24.13 -26.95 27.13
N GLU A 296 -24.43 -25.94 26.30
CA GLU A 296 -23.51 -24.83 26.03
C GLU A 296 -23.31 -24.01 27.32
N VAL A 297 -22.07 -23.63 27.61
CA VAL A 297 -21.70 -22.86 28.80
C VAL A 297 -20.89 -21.62 28.41
N PRO A 298 -21.10 -20.47 29.06
CA PRO A 298 -20.32 -19.27 28.78
C PRO A 298 -18.96 -19.33 29.50
N ASP A 299 -18.06 -20.20 29.03
CA ASP A 299 -16.74 -20.39 29.63
C ASP A 299 -15.63 -19.69 28.84
N ALA A 300 -15.17 -18.55 29.36
CA ALA A 300 -14.14 -17.75 28.72
C ALA A 300 -12.74 -18.40 28.74
N ARG A 301 -12.47 -19.35 29.64
CA ARG A 301 -11.14 -19.98 29.74
C ARG A 301 -11.00 -21.11 28.75
N ALA A 302 -12.06 -21.86 28.50
CA ALA A 302 -12.05 -22.86 27.43
C ALA A 302 -11.93 -22.19 26.04
N LEU A 303 -12.55 -21.01 25.85
CA LEU A 303 -12.63 -20.30 24.57
C LEU A 303 -11.42 -19.40 24.23
N ASN A 304 -10.46 -19.20 25.15
CA ASN A 304 -9.25 -18.39 24.95
C ASN A 304 -7.98 -19.21 25.22
#